data_AF-A0AA96WCU7-F1
#
_entry.id   AF-A0AA96WCU7-F1
#
_cell.length_a   1.000
_cell.length_b   1.000
_cell.length_c   1.000
_cell.angle_alpha   90.00
_cell.angle_beta   90.00
_cell.angle_gamma   90.00
#
_symmetry.space_group_name_H-M   'P 1'
#
loop_
_entity.id
_entity.type
_entity.pdbx_description
1 polymer ?
#
loop_
_entity_poly.entity_id
_entity_poly.type
_entity_poly.pdbx_seq_one_letter_code
_entity_poly.pdbx_strand_id
1 'polypeptide(L)'
;MSRRTIRIGTFNLLNLALPNRVFYHHEYYSPDTYAKKIRWIGGQLDRIRPDLIGFQEVFHHEALQQALQQSDSCRDFHLVAISPTGDTPAVALASRFPILYHRYIQDFPISAQLDIQGAAIPLTHFSRPVLSVQVQISDTVECTVFVVHLKSKRAIIPDHVDRQDPIEQAKGQVRSLMLRAAESIALRVLLMQVLQNRNYPVIVLGDMNDGGAAVTSQIISGEVPHRKLDSKRKRELWDILLYHVKDIQARQSYGDFYYTHIHNGHYESLDHIMVSQEFVVQNPDRIGRVVYVSVFNDHLIDETLTTEEIPNWQSDHGQVVASIELERSR
;
A
#
# COMPACT_ATOMS: atom_id res chain seq x y z
N MET A 1 -20.09 -21.28 17.68
CA MET A 1 -18.78 -20.64 17.99
C MET A 1 -18.29 -19.90 16.76
N SER A 2 -18.14 -18.58 16.83
CA SER A 2 -17.93 -17.69 15.69
C SER A 2 -16.55 -17.89 15.04
N ARG A 3 -16.49 -17.83 13.70
CA ARG A 3 -15.21 -17.73 12.98
C ARG A 3 -14.55 -16.39 13.31
N ARG A 4 -13.21 -16.35 13.34
CA ARG A 4 -12.44 -15.15 13.67
C ARG A 4 -12.24 -14.33 12.40
N THR A 5 -12.80 -13.12 12.37
CA THR A 5 -12.57 -12.15 11.31
C THR A 5 -11.48 -11.19 11.74
N ILE A 6 -10.52 -10.93 10.85
CA ILE A 6 -9.48 -9.91 11.00
C ILE A 6 -9.67 -8.83 9.94
N ARG A 7 -9.39 -7.58 10.28
CA ARG A 7 -9.51 -6.43 9.36
C ARG A 7 -8.13 -5.86 9.06
N ILE A 8 -7.77 -5.85 7.79
CA ILE A 8 -6.47 -5.37 7.31
C ILE A 8 -6.70 -4.09 6.51
N GLY A 9 -6.02 -2.99 6.88
CA GLY A 9 -6.18 -1.68 6.26
C GLY A 9 -4.92 -1.12 5.61
N THR A 10 -5.10 -0.18 4.69
CA THR A 10 -4.03 0.73 4.24
C THR A 10 -4.53 2.16 4.20
N PHE A 11 -3.65 3.10 4.56
CA PHE A 11 -3.99 4.52 4.69
C PHE A 11 -2.79 5.43 4.39
N ASN A 12 -2.83 6.13 3.26
CA ASN A 12 -1.93 7.25 2.98
C ASN A 12 -2.38 8.48 3.78
N LEU A 13 -1.48 9.06 4.58
CA LEU A 13 -1.80 10.09 5.57
C LEU A 13 -1.67 11.54 5.05
N LEU A 14 -1.28 11.72 3.78
CA LEU A 14 -0.96 13.02 3.19
C LEU A 14 0.03 13.81 4.06
N ASN A 15 1.32 13.46 3.99
CA ASN A 15 2.43 14.10 4.70
C ASN A 15 2.26 14.24 6.22
N LEU A 16 2.10 13.15 6.98
CA LEU A 16 2.04 13.23 8.44
C LEU A 16 3.40 13.62 9.05
N ALA A 17 3.52 14.89 9.44
CA ALA A 17 4.68 15.49 10.07
C ALA A 17 4.31 16.21 11.38
N LEU A 18 5.31 16.41 12.26
CA LEU A 18 5.15 17.21 13.48
C LEU A 18 4.87 18.69 13.15
N PRO A 19 4.19 19.43 14.04
CA PRO A 19 3.91 20.85 13.82
C PRO A 19 5.19 21.68 13.83
N ASN A 20 5.18 22.79 13.10
CA ASN A 20 6.30 23.72 12.94
C ASN A 20 7.60 23.08 12.40
N ARG A 21 7.50 21.91 11.77
CA ARG A 21 8.60 21.29 11.03
C ARG A 21 8.29 21.31 9.56
N VAL A 22 9.29 21.71 8.77
CA VAL A 22 9.17 21.72 7.32
C VAL A 22 9.14 20.27 6.83
N PHE A 23 8.16 19.96 6.00
CA PHE A 23 8.12 18.78 5.14
C PHE A 23 7.97 19.29 3.71
N TYR A 24 8.66 18.67 2.74
CA TYR A 24 8.69 19.12 1.33
C TYR A 24 8.81 20.64 1.09
N HIS A 25 10.00 21.08 0.66
CA HIS A 25 10.29 22.48 0.29
C HIS A 25 10.01 23.47 1.44
N HIS A 26 8.78 23.99 1.55
CA HIS A 26 8.39 25.06 2.46
C HIS A 26 7.06 24.79 3.18
N GLU A 27 6.50 23.58 3.08
CA GLU A 27 5.25 23.24 3.75
C GLU A 27 5.50 22.85 5.22
N TYR A 28 4.58 23.23 6.10
CA TYR A 28 4.59 22.83 7.51
C TYR A 28 3.18 22.95 8.08
N TYR A 29 2.92 22.23 9.17
CA TYR A 29 1.65 22.38 9.90
C TYR A 29 1.77 23.39 11.02
N SER A 30 0.77 24.28 11.14
CA SER A 30 0.54 24.99 12.40
C SER A 30 0.12 24.01 13.50
N PRO A 31 0.29 24.33 14.79
CA PRO A 31 -0.18 23.48 15.88
C PRO A 31 -1.69 23.17 15.81
N ASP A 32 -2.53 24.13 15.40
CA ASP A 32 -3.98 23.92 15.26
C ASP A 32 -4.32 22.97 14.11
N THR A 33 -3.69 23.17 12.94
CA THR A 33 -3.85 22.28 11.78
C THR A 33 -3.40 20.86 12.12
N TYR A 34 -2.25 20.73 12.79
CA TYR A 34 -1.72 19.45 13.22
C TYR A 34 -2.68 18.74 14.20
N ALA A 35 -3.21 19.45 15.19
CA ALA A 35 -4.18 18.89 16.13
C ALA A 35 -5.46 18.41 15.43
N LYS A 36 -5.95 19.13 14.41
CA LYS A 36 -7.04 18.66 13.55
C LYS A 36 -6.66 17.40 12.78
N LYS A 37 -5.45 17.34 12.21
CA LYS A 37 -4.96 16.20 11.43
C LYS A 37 -4.90 14.92 12.26
N ILE A 38 -4.24 14.94 13.40
CA ILE A 38 -4.12 13.73 14.25
C ILE A 38 -5.48 13.27 14.79
N ARG A 39 -6.40 14.20 15.12
CA ARG A 39 -7.76 13.85 15.55
C ARG A 39 -8.57 13.24 14.41
N TRP A 40 -8.47 13.80 13.20
CA TRP A 40 -9.14 13.25 12.03
C TRP A 40 -8.61 11.86 11.70
N ILE A 41 -7.29 11.65 11.71
CA ILE A 41 -6.67 10.32 11.53
C ILE A 41 -7.19 9.34 12.59
N GLY A 42 -7.19 9.74 13.87
CA GLY A 42 -7.74 8.91 14.96
C GLY A 42 -9.22 8.54 14.74
N GLY A 43 -10.04 9.50 14.33
CA GLY A 43 -11.44 9.27 13.98
C GLY A 43 -11.63 8.33 12.78
N GLN A 44 -10.79 8.43 11.74
CA GLN A 44 -10.79 7.46 10.64
C GLN A 44 -10.42 6.07 11.13
N LEU A 45 -9.40 5.93 11.99
CA LEU A 45 -9.02 4.65 12.58
C LEU A 45 -10.16 4.00 13.36
N ASP A 46 -10.90 4.78 14.15
CA ASP A 46 -12.07 4.29 14.90
C ASP A 46 -13.28 3.99 14.02
N ARG A 47 -13.39 4.63 12.86
CA ARG A 47 -14.40 4.32 11.85
C ARG A 47 -14.08 3.01 11.14
N ILE A 48 -12.83 2.84 10.70
CA ILE A 48 -12.40 1.68 9.92
C ILE A 48 -12.08 0.47 10.81
N ARG A 49 -11.80 0.66 12.11
CA ARG A 49 -11.44 -0.35 13.13
C ARG A 49 -10.59 -1.51 12.59
N PRO A 50 -9.36 -1.23 12.14
CA PRO A 50 -8.47 -2.27 11.62
C PRO A 50 -7.92 -3.12 12.78
N ASP A 51 -7.57 -4.37 12.53
CA ASP A 51 -6.72 -5.17 13.42
C ASP A 51 -5.23 -5.01 13.07
N LEU A 52 -4.94 -4.68 11.81
CA LEU A 52 -3.62 -4.36 11.28
C LEU A 52 -3.78 -3.32 10.18
N ILE A 53 -2.90 -2.32 10.15
CA ILE A 53 -2.95 -1.25 9.15
C ILE A 53 -1.55 -0.79 8.77
N GLY A 54 -1.31 -0.66 7.45
CA GLY A 54 -0.13 0.01 6.94
C GLY A 54 -0.40 1.47 6.60
N PHE A 55 0.62 2.30 6.80
CA PHE A 55 0.56 3.73 6.56
C PHE A 55 1.60 4.15 5.54
N GLN A 56 1.25 5.15 4.74
CA GLN A 56 2.14 5.85 3.84
C GLN A 56 2.21 7.32 4.25
N GLU A 57 3.25 8.01 3.77
CA GLU A 57 3.47 9.43 4.04
C GLU A 57 3.70 9.79 5.51
N VAL A 58 4.42 8.91 6.22
CA VAL A 58 4.85 9.14 7.59
C VAL A 58 6.21 9.83 7.57
N PHE A 59 6.25 11.14 7.79
CA PHE A 59 7.52 11.88 7.93
C PHE A 59 8.12 11.68 9.32
N HIS A 60 7.28 11.75 10.35
CA HIS A 60 7.71 11.68 11.75
C HIS A 60 6.98 10.54 12.47
N HIS A 61 7.75 9.57 12.99
CA HIS A 61 7.20 8.45 13.78
C HIS A 61 6.37 8.97 14.96
N GLU A 62 6.88 9.96 15.70
CA GLU A 62 6.17 10.57 16.83
C GLU A 62 4.78 11.10 16.43
N ALA A 63 4.65 11.68 15.22
CA ALA A 63 3.36 12.18 14.76
C ALA A 63 2.34 11.05 14.54
N LEU A 64 2.78 9.89 14.03
CA LEU A 64 1.93 8.71 13.90
C LEU A 64 1.56 8.13 15.26
N GLN A 65 2.48 8.10 16.23
CA GLN A 65 2.16 7.69 17.61
C GLN A 65 1.06 8.58 18.21
N GLN A 66 1.19 9.90 18.07
CA GLN A 66 0.19 10.85 18.56
C GLN A 66 -1.17 10.67 17.86
N ALA A 67 -1.18 10.35 16.56
CA ALA A 67 -2.41 10.03 15.83
C ALA A 67 -3.08 8.73 16.29
N LEU A 68 -2.30 7.67 16.55
CA LEU A 68 -2.83 6.42 17.14
C LEU A 68 -3.43 6.66 18.53
N GLN A 69 -2.83 7.52 19.34
CA GLN A 69 -3.36 7.90 20.65
C GLN A 69 -4.70 8.64 20.58
N GLN A 70 -5.05 9.24 19.43
CA GLN A 70 -6.38 9.83 19.22
C GLN A 70 -7.46 8.80 18.91
N SER A 71 -7.10 7.52 18.71
CA SER A 71 -8.02 6.42 18.39
C SER A 71 -8.27 5.53 19.60
N ASP A 72 -9.53 5.21 19.88
CA ASP A 72 -9.89 4.23 20.91
C ASP A 72 -9.52 2.80 20.49
N SER A 73 -9.61 2.50 19.20
CA SER A 73 -9.39 1.15 18.65
C SER A 73 -7.93 0.80 18.38
N CYS A 74 -7.05 1.79 18.17
CA CYS A 74 -5.67 1.58 17.75
C CYS A 74 -4.58 2.11 18.71
N ARG A 75 -4.95 2.79 19.80
CA ARG A 75 -3.98 3.40 20.74
C ARG A 75 -2.92 2.45 21.31
N ASP A 76 -3.26 1.17 21.48
CA ASP A 76 -2.39 0.17 22.10
C ASP A 76 -1.73 -0.76 21.07
N PHE A 77 -1.74 -0.39 19.79
CA PHE A 77 -1.16 -1.22 18.74
C PHE A 77 0.37 -1.23 18.81
N HIS A 78 0.95 -2.38 18.46
CA HIS A 78 2.37 -2.47 18.17
C HIS A 78 2.65 -1.65 16.90
N LEU A 79 3.55 -0.66 17.01
CA LEU A 79 3.90 0.22 15.91
C LEU A 79 5.34 -0.03 15.45
N VAL A 80 5.51 -0.16 14.14
CA VAL A 80 6.80 -0.21 13.46
C VAL A 80 6.83 0.90 12.42
N ALA A 81 7.71 1.88 12.62
CA ALA A 81 7.93 3.01 11.73
C ALA A 81 9.43 3.37 11.74
N ILE A 82 9.99 3.61 10.55
CA ILE A 82 11.32 4.22 10.43
C ILE A 82 11.10 5.65 9.97
N SER A 83 11.80 6.58 10.61
CA SER A 83 11.96 7.96 10.15
C SER A 83 13.46 8.20 10.11
N PRO A 84 14.14 7.93 8.97
CA PRO A 84 15.60 7.93 8.96
C PRO A 84 16.16 9.35 9.11
N THR A 85 15.47 10.36 8.58
CA THR A 85 15.91 11.77 8.65
C THR A 85 14.78 12.81 8.71
N GLY A 86 13.52 12.42 8.46
CA GLY A 86 12.39 13.36 8.38
C GLY A 86 12.33 14.18 7.08
N ASP A 87 13.24 13.95 6.13
CA ASP A 87 13.27 14.67 4.85
C ASP A 87 12.37 14.04 3.78
N THR A 88 12.15 12.72 3.88
CA THR A 88 11.30 11.97 2.96
C THR A 88 10.27 11.15 3.73
N PRO A 89 9.07 10.96 3.16
CA PRO A 89 8.05 10.14 3.79
C PRO A 89 8.47 8.67 3.81
N ALA A 90 8.21 8.02 4.93
CA ALA A 90 8.36 6.59 5.10
C ALA A 90 7.00 5.89 5.15
N VAL A 91 7.07 4.56 5.15
CA VAL A 91 5.95 3.67 5.43
C VAL A 91 6.01 3.15 6.87
N ALA A 92 4.87 2.82 7.43
CA ALA A 92 4.75 2.26 8.77
C ALA A 92 3.67 1.18 8.85
N LEU A 93 3.65 0.41 9.93
CA LEU A 93 2.61 -0.57 10.21
C LEU A 93 2.24 -0.53 11.70
N ALA A 94 0.94 -0.46 11.99
CA ALA A 94 0.40 -0.66 13.32
C ALA A 94 -0.43 -1.95 13.36
N SER A 95 -0.27 -2.74 14.42
CA SER A 95 -0.91 -4.05 14.55
C SER A 95 -1.36 -4.33 15.98
N ARG A 96 -2.58 -4.84 16.13
CA ARG A 96 -3.05 -5.45 17.38
C ARG A 96 -2.35 -6.78 17.67
N PHE A 97 -1.84 -7.43 16.63
CA PHE A 97 -1.14 -8.70 16.71
C PHE A 97 0.35 -8.50 17.03
N PRO A 98 0.99 -9.44 17.75
CA PRO A 98 2.43 -9.41 17.99
C PRO A 98 3.22 -9.31 16.68
N ILE A 99 4.17 -8.38 16.64
CA ILE A 99 5.16 -8.27 15.57
C ILE A 99 6.36 -9.11 15.96
N LEU A 100 6.62 -10.17 15.19
CA LEU A 100 7.70 -11.13 15.46
C LEU A 100 9.04 -10.63 14.94
N TYR A 101 9.02 -10.04 13.75
CA TYR A 101 10.21 -9.55 13.06
C TYR A 101 9.81 -8.47 12.06
N HIS A 102 10.68 -7.50 11.82
CA HIS A 102 10.50 -6.54 10.73
C HIS A 102 11.84 -6.12 10.15
N ARG A 103 11.82 -5.69 8.89
CA ARG A 103 12.97 -5.09 8.22
C ARG A 103 12.53 -4.05 7.19
N TYR A 104 13.43 -3.12 6.93
CA TYR A 104 13.29 -2.10 5.91
C TYR A 104 14.24 -2.40 4.77
N ILE A 105 13.74 -2.28 3.56
CA ILE A 105 14.45 -2.68 2.35
C ILE A 105 14.53 -1.45 1.46
N GLN A 106 15.71 -0.80 1.48
CA GLN A 106 16.00 0.39 0.68
C GLN A 106 16.55 0.00 -0.69
N ASP A 107 17.46 -0.97 -0.75
CA ASP A 107 18.16 -1.33 -1.97
C ASP A 107 17.41 -2.41 -2.76
N PHE A 108 17.51 -2.32 -4.08
CA PHE A 108 17.01 -3.36 -4.97
C PHE A 108 17.85 -4.63 -4.85
N PRO A 109 17.23 -5.82 -4.86
CA PRO A 109 17.96 -7.05 -5.07
C PRO A 109 18.75 -7.00 -6.37
N ILE A 110 19.95 -7.59 -6.40
CA ILE A 110 20.80 -7.64 -7.61
C ILE A 110 20.02 -8.24 -8.80
N SER A 111 19.21 -9.27 -8.55
CA SER A 111 18.38 -9.93 -9.56
C SER A 111 17.20 -9.09 -10.06
N ALA A 112 16.95 -7.92 -9.49
CA ALA A 112 15.95 -6.97 -9.97
C ALA A 112 16.55 -5.83 -10.81
N GLN A 113 17.87 -5.75 -10.93
CA GLN A 113 18.52 -4.75 -11.78
C GLN A 113 18.22 -5.05 -13.25
N LEU A 114 17.87 -3.99 -13.99
CA LEU A 114 17.41 -4.09 -15.36
C LEU A 114 18.51 -3.67 -16.34
N ASP A 115 18.49 -4.27 -17.53
CA ASP A 115 19.18 -3.76 -18.71
C ASP A 115 18.20 -3.64 -19.88
N ILE A 116 18.48 -2.70 -20.78
CA ILE A 116 17.79 -2.59 -22.08
C ILE A 116 18.85 -2.57 -23.16
N GLN A 117 18.80 -3.53 -24.08
CA GLN A 117 19.74 -3.66 -25.18
C GLN A 117 21.21 -3.71 -24.70
N GLY A 118 21.46 -4.35 -23.54
CA GLY A 118 22.79 -4.46 -22.95
C GLY A 118 23.28 -3.22 -22.20
N ALA A 119 22.48 -2.15 -22.13
CA ALA A 119 22.77 -0.99 -21.30
C ALA A 119 22.04 -1.10 -19.94
N ALA A 120 22.81 -1.06 -18.85
CA ALA A 120 22.26 -1.11 -17.50
C ALA A 120 21.37 0.12 -17.23
N ILE A 121 20.20 -0.11 -16.62
CA ILE A 121 19.37 0.94 -16.06
C ILE A 121 19.87 1.21 -14.63
N PRO A 122 20.42 2.40 -14.33
CA PRO A 122 21.12 2.67 -13.07
C PRO A 122 20.15 2.96 -11.90
N LEU A 123 19.05 2.21 -11.80
CA LEU A 123 18.10 2.30 -10.70
C LEU A 123 18.38 1.15 -9.73
N THR A 124 18.72 1.48 -8.48
CA THR A 124 19.26 0.51 -7.52
C THR A 124 18.59 0.55 -6.15
N HIS A 125 17.63 1.45 -5.92
CA HIS A 125 16.99 1.61 -4.63
C HIS A 125 15.55 2.11 -4.80
N PHE A 126 14.72 1.81 -3.81
CA PHE A 126 13.36 2.32 -3.73
C PHE A 126 13.38 3.81 -3.37
N SER A 127 12.49 4.58 -3.99
CA SER A 127 12.28 6.00 -3.64
C SER A 127 11.84 6.15 -2.19
N ARG A 128 11.08 5.17 -1.68
CA ARG A 128 10.69 5.02 -0.28
C ARG A 128 10.94 3.56 0.13
N PRO A 129 11.69 3.28 1.21
CA PRO A 129 12.01 1.91 1.59
C PRO A 129 10.76 1.09 1.84
N VAL A 130 10.79 -0.17 1.40
CA VAL A 130 9.71 -1.14 1.64
C VAL A 130 9.82 -1.68 3.06
N LEU A 131 8.69 -1.76 3.77
CA LEU A 131 8.62 -2.38 5.09
C LEU A 131 8.08 -3.81 4.96
N SER A 132 8.85 -4.79 5.41
CA SER A 132 8.43 -6.19 5.53
C SER A 132 8.30 -6.56 7.00
N VAL A 133 7.14 -7.05 7.40
CA VAL A 133 6.80 -7.37 8.80
C VAL A 133 6.23 -8.78 8.89
N GLN A 134 6.73 -9.56 9.83
CA GLN A 134 6.14 -10.84 10.23
C GLN A 134 5.25 -10.61 11.46
N VAL A 135 3.98 -11.00 11.35
CA VAL A 135 2.95 -10.81 12.37
C VAL A 135 2.23 -12.12 12.68
N GLN A 136 1.95 -12.36 13.96
CA GLN A 136 1.23 -13.55 14.43
C GLN A 136 -0.29 -13.28 14.46
N ILE A 137 -0.99 -13.50 13.35
CA ILE A 137 -2.42 -13.13 13.20
C ILE A 137 -3.39 -14.09 13.93
N SER A 138 -2.93 -15.28 14.30
CA SER A 138 -3.59 -16.21 15.21
C SER A 138 -2.55 -17.10 15.90
N ASP A 139 -2.94 -17.92 16.87
CA ASP A 139 -2.01 -18.81 17.60
C ASP A 139 -1.23 -19.78 16.68
N THR A 140 -1.73 -20.04 15.47
CA THR A 140 -1.13 -20.98 14.52
C THR A 140 -0.79 -20.38 13.15
N VAL A 141 -1.07 -19.09 12.94
CA VAL A 141 -0.87 -18.45 11.63
C VAL A 141 0.02 -17.23 11.76
N GLU A 142 1.22 -17.35 11.19
CA GLU A 142 2.12 -16.24 10.90
C GLU A 142 1.79 -15.67 9.52
N CYS A 143 1.89 -14.35 9.36
CA CYS A 143 1.69 -13.66 8.10
C CYS A 143 2.85 -12.71 7.82
N THR A 144 3.31 -12.68 6.56
CA THR A 144 4.27 -11.66 6.11
C THR A 144 3.51 -10.53 5.43
N VAL A 145 3.64 -9.30 5.95
CA VAL A 145 3.01 -8.10 5.41
C VAL A 145 4.09 -7.20 4.82
N PHE A 146 3.89 -6.77 3.57
CA PHE A 146 4.68 -5.73 2.92
C PHE A 146 3.87 -4.44 2.89
N VAL A 147 4.42 -3.35 3.42
CA VAL A 147 3.88 -1.99 3.26
C VAL A 147 4.73 -1.25 2.25
N VAL A 148 4.09 -0.69 1.23
CA VAL A 148 4.75 -0.05 0.09
C VAL A 148 4.21 1.36 -0.16
N HIS A 149 5.07 2.21 -0.73
CA HIS A 149 4.68 3.50 -1.29
C HIS A 149 5.54 3.75 -2.53
N LEU A 150 5.06 3.31 -3.69
CA LEU A 150 5.81 3.38 -4.94
C LEU A 150 5.87 4.82 -5.49
N LYS A 151 6.76 5.06 -6.45
CA LYS A 151 6.94 6.37 -7.08
C LYS A 151 5.64 6.86 -7.73
N SER A 152 5.22 8.10 -7.40
CA SER A 152 4.02 8.71 -7.97
C SER A 152 4.03 8.96 -9.48
N LYS A 153 2.86 9.21 -10.07
CA LYS A 153 2.70 9.62 -11.50
C LYS A 153 3.22 11.02 -11.78
N ARG A 154 3.41 11.85 -10.75
CA ARG A 154 3.95 13.21 -10.87
C ARG A 154 5.32 13.19 -11.55
N ALA A 155 5.42 13.94 -12.64
CA ALA A 155 6.60 14.01 -13.50
C ALA A 155 7.86 14.43 -12.73
N ILE A 156 8.99 13.77 -13.02
CA ILE A 156 10.31 14.18 -12.56
C ILE A 156 10.88 15.14 -13.60
N ILE A 157 10.92 16.42 -13.27
CA ILE A 157 11.37 17.48 -14.17
C ILE A 157 12.60 18.15 -13.56
N PRO A 158 13.75 18.19 -14.26
CA PRO A 158 14.94 18.89 -13.77
C PRO A 158 14.67 20.38 -13.53
N ASP A 159 15.35 20.99 -12.55
CA ASP A 159 15.13 22.40 -12.21
C ASP A 159 15.61 23.39 -13.29
N HIS A 160 16.48 22.95 -14.20
CA HIS A 160 17.06 23.79 -15.26
C HIS A 160 16.23 23.82 -16.55
N VAL A 161 15.11 23.10 -16.61
CA VAL A 161 14.23 23.09 -17.79
C VAL A 161 12.90 23.78 -17.49
N ASP A 162 12.22 24.24 -18.54
CA ASP A 162 10.90 24.84 -18.40
C ASP A 162 9.89 23.76 -17.98
N ARG A 163 9.32 23.90 -16.79
CA ARG A 163 8.29 23.00 -16.25
C ARG A 163 6.97 23.13 -17.01
N GLN A 164 6.76 24.17 -17.80
CA GLN A 164 5.56 24.32 -18.61
C GLN A 164 5.72 23.73 -20.02
N ASP A 165 6.93 23.34 -20.44
CA ASP A 165 7.17 22.69 -21.73
C ASP A 165 6.48 21.30 -21.77
N PRO A 166 5.51 21.07 -22.68
CA PRO A 166 4.83 19.78 -22.81
C PRO A 166 5.77 18.60 -23.08
N ILE A 167 6.90 18.84 -23.74
CA ILE A 167 7.90 17.80 -24.04
C ILE A 167 8.65 17.41 -22.76
N GLU A 168 9.05 18.38 -21.93
CA GLU A 168 9.71 18.09 -20.66
C GLU A 168 8.77 17.44 -19.64
N GLN A 169 7.48 17.81 -19.68
CA GLN A 169 6.42 17.10 -18.96
C GLN A 169 6.34 15.63 -19.38
N ALA A 170 6.26 15.34 -20.68
CA ALA A 170 6.22 13.97 -21.20
C ALA A 170 7.48 13.17 -20.81
N LYS A 171 8.67 13.76 -20.94
CA LYS A 171 9.93 13.12 -20.48
C LYS A 171 9.90 12.85 -18.98
N GLY A 172 9.40 13.78 -18.18
CA GLY A 172 9.29 13.62 -16.73
C GLY A 172 8.29 12.54 -16.30
N GLN A 173 7.19 12.37 -17.05
CA GLN A 173 6.27 11.26 -16.87
C GLN A 173 6.97 9.92 -17.14
N VAL A 174 7.72 9.82 -18.24
CA VAL A 174 8.51 8.60 -18.57
C VAL A 174 9.53 8.29 -17.48
N ARG A 175 10.27 9.29 -16.97
CA ARG A 175 11.22 9.10 -15.86
C ARG A 175 10.53 8.53 -14.62
N SER A 176 9.34 9.02 -14.30
CA SER A 176 8.56 8.54 -13.15
C SER A 176 8.05 7.12 -13.35
N LEU A 177 7.59 6.80 -14.57
CA LEU A 177 7.14 5.45 -14.93
C LEU A 177 8.28 4.45 -14.89
N MET A 178 9.46 4.77 -15.44
CA MET A 178 10.65 3.91 -15.39
C MET A 178 11.05 3.59 -13.96
N LEU A 179 11.04 4.59 -13.07
CA LEU A 179 11.33 4.39 -11.66
C LEU A 179 10.30 3.49 -10.98
N ARG A 180 8.99 3.75 -11.17
CA ARG A 180 7.93 2.90 -10.61
C ARG A 180 8.00 1.46 -11.14
N ALA A 181 8.30 1.27 -12.41
CA ALA A 181 8.46 -0.05 -13.02
C ALA A 181 9.65 -0.80 -12.41
N ALA A 182 10.79 -0.12 -12.19
CA ALA A 182 11.96 -0.70 -11.53
C ALA A 182 11.67 -1.09 -10.06
N GLU A 183 10.94 -0.23 -9.32
CA GLU A 183 10.48 -0.57 -7.96
C GLU A 183 9.52 -1.78 -7.96
N SER A 184 8.65 -1.89 -8.97
CA SER A 184 7.69 -2.99 -9.10
C SER A 184 8.39 -4.33 -9.29
N ILE A 185 9.41 -4.41 -10.15
CA ILE A 185 10.19 -5.65 -10.32
C ILE A 185 11.04 -5.96 -9.09
N ALA A 186 11.63 -4.94 -8.45
CA ALA A 186 12.38 -5.12 -7.21
C ALA A 186 11.49 -5.70 -6.10
N LEU A 187 10.28 -5.17 -5.94
CA LEU A 187 9.28 -5.71 -5.01
C LEU A 187 8.89 -7.14 -5.40
N ARG A 188 8.65 -7.43 -6.69
CA ARG A 188 8.33 -8.78 -7.16
C ARG A 188 9.42 -9.78 -6.79
N VAL A 189 10.69 -9.44 -6.98
CA VAL A 189 11.82 -10.29 -6.59
C VAL A 189 11.85 -10.56 -5.08
N LEU A 190 11.59 -9.54 -4.25
CA LEU A 190 11.48 -9.71 -2.80
C LEU A 190 10.31 -10.64 -2.43
N LEU A 191 9.17 -10.51 -3.11
CA LEU A 191 7.99 -11.35 -2.90
C LEU A 191 8.26 -12.82 -3.27
N MET A 192 9.06 -13.10 -4.30
CA MET A 192 9.44 -14.48 -4.66
C MET A 192 10.23 -15.19 -3.56
N GLN A 193 10.95 -14.46 -2.70
CA GLN A 193 11.66 -15.05 -1.57
C GLN A 193 10.72 -15.56 -0.46
N VAL A 194 9.48 -15.06 -0.41
CA VAL A 194 8.51 -15.40 0.64
C VAL A 194 7.29 -16.17 0.14
N LEU A 195 6.94 -16.06 -1.15
CA LEU A 195 5.81 -16.77 -1.75
C LEU A 195 6.14 -18.21 -2.14
N GLN A 196 7.37 -18.49 -2.59
CA GLN A 196 7.73 -19.81 -3.12
C GLN A 196 7.88 -20.86 -2.00
N ASN A 197 7.27 -22.03 -2.20
CA ASN A 197 7.47 -23.23 -1.36
C ASN A 197 7.17 -23.00 0.14
N ARG A 198 6.16 -22.20 0.46
CA ARG A 198 5.79 -21.88 1.85
C ARG A 198 4.28 -21.97 2.06
N ASN A 199 3.88 -22.26 3.30
CA ASN A 199 2.48 -22.43 3.70
C ASN A 199 1.97 -21.27 4.58
N TYR A 200 2.63 -20.10 4.55
CA TYR A 200 2.23 -18.93 5.34
C TYR A 200 1.79 -17.80 4.41
N PRO A 201 0.69 -17.10 4.75
CA PRO A 201 0.10 -16.06 3.93
C PRO A 201 1.01 -14.84 3.80
N VAL A 202 0.96 -14.22 2.63
CA VAL A 202 1.59 -12.94 2.32
C VAL A 202 0.52 -11.91 1.99
N ILE A 203 0.67 -10.71 2.55
CA ILE A 203 -0.15 -9.54 2.24
C ILE A 203 0.77 -8.44 1.72
N VAL A 204 0.39 -7.78 0.64
CA VAL A 204 1.02 -6.54 0.17
C VAL A 204 -0.02 -5.44 0.25
N LEU A 205 0.30 -4.33 0.89
CA LEU A 205 -0.63 -3.21 1.02
C LEU A 205 0.09 -1.88 0.92
N GLY A 206 -0.62 -0.87 0.43
CA GLY A 206 -0.10 0.48 0.32
C GLY A 206 -0.49 1.20 -0.96
N ASP A 207 0.11 2.37 -1.12
CA ASP A 207 -0.04 3.20 -2.32
C ASP A 207 0.93 2.71 -3.41
N MET A 208 0.38 2.06 -4.42
CA MET A 208 1.16 1.57 -5.57
C MET A 208 1.27 2.63 -6.68
N ASN A 209 0.58 3.76 -6.53
CA ASN A 209 0.55 4.86 -7.49
C ASN A 209 0.12 4.45 -8.91
N ASP A 210 -0.63 3.35 -9.01
CA ASP A 210 -1.20 2.88 -10.27
C ASP A 210 -2.47 2.04 -10.05
N GLY A 211 -3.27 1.88 -11.11
CA GLY A 211 -4.47 1.06 -11.07
C GLY A 211 -4.17 -0.44 -10.98
N GLY A 212 -5.13 -1.25 -10.53
CA GLY A 212 -4.93 -2.70 -10.40
C GLY A 212 -4.63 -3.42 -11.73
N ALA A 213 -5.13 -2.89 -12.86
CA ALA A 213 -4.84 -3.42 -14.19
C ALA A 213 -3.56 -2.86 -14.83
N ALA A 214 -2.85 -1.94 -14.18
CA ALA A 214 -1.63 -1.37 -14.72
C ALA A 214 -0.51 -2.42 -14.79
N VAL A 215 0.41 -2.26 -15.76
CA VAL A 215 1.54 -3.18 -15.94
C VAL A 215 2.41 -3.26 -14.68
N THR A 216 2.60 -2.14 -13.98
CA THR A 216 3.32 -2.06 -12.69
C THR A 216 2.67 -2.93 -11.62
N SER A 217 1.34 -2.85 -11.46
CA SER A 217 0.56 -3.71 -10.57
C SER A 217 0.63 -5.19 -10.97
N GLN A 218 0.55 -5.50 -12.27
CA GLN A 218 0.66 -6.86 -12.80
C GLN A 218 2.05 -7.48 -12.58
N ILE A 219 3.13 -6.68 -12.67
CA ILE A 219 4.49 -7.13 -12.35
C ILE A 219 4.54 -7.60 -10.89
N ILE A 220 3.91 -6.87 -9.97
CA ILE A 220 3.89 -7.19 -8.53
C ILE A 220 3.03 -8.43 -8.27
N SER A 221 1.79 -8.44 -8.80
CA SER A 221 0.84 -9.53 -8.56
C SER A 221 1.23 -10.84 -9.26
N GLY A 222 1.96 -10.74 -10.36
CA GLY A 222 2.15 -11.82 -11.32
C GLY A 222 0.93 -11.96 -12.24
N GLU A 223 1.14 -12.66 -13.36
CA GLU A 223 0.12 -12.89 -14.37
C GLU A 223 -0.60 -14.23 -14.16
N VAL A 224 -1.92 -14.21 -14.32
CA VAL A 224 -2.72 -15.43 -14.26
C VAL A 224 -2.32 -16.36 -15.41
N PRO A 225 -2.03 -17.65 -15.13
CA PRO A 225 -1.59 -18.58 -16.16
C PRO A 225 -2.66 -18.77 -17.25
N HIS A 226 -2.20 -18.87 -18.50
CA HIS A 226 -3.08 -19.09 -19.64
C HIS A 226 -3.94 -20.37 -19.48
N ARG A 227 -5.21 -20.31 -19.93
CA ARG A 227 -6.19 -21.40 -19.73
C ARG A 227 -5.72 -22.76 -20.26
N LYS A 228 -4.91 -22.78 -21.31
CA LYS A 228 -4.39 -24.02 -21.93
C LYS A 228 -3.11 -24.56 -21.29
N LEU A 229 -2.53 -23.87 -20.30
CA LEU A 229 -1.32 -24.32 -19.63
C LEU A 229 -1.58 -25.60 -18.83
N ASP A 230 -0.56 -26.46 -18.73
CA ASP A 230 -0.63 -27.69 -17.95
C ASP A 230 -1.01 -27.43 -16.48
N SER A 231 -1.75 -28.36 -15.88
CA SER A 231 -2.29 -28.22 -14.53
C SER A 231 -1.22 -28.17 -13.46
N LYS A 232 -0.10 -28.89 -13.62
CA LYS A 232 1.02 -28.83 -12.67
C LYS A 232 1.64 -27.44 -12.70
N ARG A 233 1.93 -26.93 -13.90
CA ARG A 233 2.53 -25.59 -14.05
C ARG A 233 1.61 -24.47 -13.57
N LYS A 234 0.29 -24.61 -13.75
CA LYS A 234 -0.69 -23.67 -13.19
C LYS A 234 -0.63 -23.59 -11.68
N ARG A 235 -0.55 -24.73 -10.99
CA ARG A 235 -0.45 -24.76 -9.52
C ARG A 235 0.81 -24.06 -9.03
N GLU A 236 1.95 -24.30 -9.67
CA GLU A 236 3.21 -23.61 -9.35
C GLU A 236 3.10 -22.08 -9.56
N LEU A 237 2.35 -21.64 -10.57
CA LEU A 237 2.14 -20.21 -10.80
C LEU A 237 1.16 -19.60 -9.80
N TRP A 238 0.05 -20.28 -9.49
CA TRP A 238 -0.92 -19.79 -8.50
C TRP A 238 -0.34 -19.62 -7.09
N ASP A 239 0.66 -20.44 -6.74
CA ASP A 239 1.42 -20.35 -5.49
C ASP A 239 2.14 -19.00 -5.32
N ILE A 240 2.58 -18.42 -6.44
CA ILE A 240 3.34 -17.17 -6.47
C ILE A 240 2.53 -15.97 -6.95
N LEU A 241 1.20 -16.10 -7.06
CA LEU A 241 0.32 -14.97 -7.39
C LEU A 241 -0.12 -14.23 -6.13
N LEU A 242 -0.28 -12.92 -6.28
CA LEU A 242 -1.07 -12.11 -5.38
C LEU A 242 -2.37 -11.71 -6.07
N TYR A 243 -3.43 -11.59 -5.28
CA TYR A 243 -4.77 -11.31 -5.73
C TYR A 243 -5.23 -10.00 -5.11
N HIS A 244 -5.59 -9.02 -5.94
CA HIS A 244 -6.19 -7.78 -5.45
C HIS A 244 -7.51 -8.10 -4.73
N VAL A 245 -7.67 -7.59 -3.51
CA VAL A 245 -8.91 -7.81 -2.74
C VAL A 245 -10.12 -7.21 -3.45
N LYS A 246 -9.92 -6.11 -4.21
CA LYS A 246 -10.94 -5.52 -5.09
C LYS A 246 -11.51 -6.54 -6.07
N ASP A 247 -10.66 -7.28 -6.76
CA ASP A 247 -11.10 -8.27 -7.76
C ASP A 247 -11.82 -9.45 -7.11
N ILE A 248 -11.41 -9.83 -5.89
CA ILE A 248 -12.10 -10.85 -5.10
C ILE A 248 -13.52 -10.38 -4.75
N GLN A 249 -13.69 -9.13 -4.33
CA GLN A 249 -14.97 -8.51 -4.00
C GLN A 249 -15.86 -8.33 -5.24
N ALA A 250 -15.30 -7.86 -6.35
CA ALA A 250 -16.04 -7.64 -7.60
C ALA A 250 -16.68 -8.93 -8.12
N ARG A 251 -15.99 -10.08 -7.97
CA ARG A 251 -16.56 -11.40 -8.32
C ARG A 251 -17.74 -11.83 -7.44
N GLN A 252 -17.94 -11.18 -6.30
CA GLN A 252 -19.01 -11.47 -5.35
C GLN A 252 -20.14 -10.42 -5.39
N SER A 253 -20.01 -9.33 -6.15
CA SER A 253 -20.93 -8.20 -6.16
C SER A 253 -21.38 -7.80 -7.56
N TYR A 254 -22.51 -7.10 -7.66
CA TYR A 254 -23.11 -6.67 -8.94
C TYR A 254 -22.56 -5.33 -9.47
N GLY A 255 -21.67 -4.65 -8.74
CA GLY A 255 -21.11 -3.35 -9.13
C GLY A 255 -19.64 -3.20 -8.74
N ASP A 256 -18.90 -2.41 -9.52
CA ASP A 256 -17.46 -2.14 -9.33
C ASP A 256 -17.21 -0.62 -9.36
N PHE A 257 -17.49 0.05 -8.25
CA PHE A 257 -17.10 1.45 -8.02
C PHE A 257 -16.13 1.51 -6.85
N TYR A 258 -14.84 1.41 -7.16
CA TYR A 258 -13.75 1.43 -6.19
C TYR A 258 -12.74 2.48 -6.65
N TYR A 259 -12.60 3.58 -5.91
CA TYR A 259 -11.58 4.60 -6.12
C TYR A 259 -11.07 5.09 -4.76
N THR A 260 -9.79 5.43 -4.70
CA THR A 260 -9.14 5.94 -3.50
C THR A 260 -8.57 7.33 -3.69
N HIS A 261 -8.55 7.86 -4.91
CA HIS A 261 -8.02 9.18 -5.21
C HIS A 261 -8.81 9.81 -6.36
N ILE A 262 -9.02 11.12 -6.30
CA ILE A 262 -9.64 11.91 -7.37
C ILE A 262 -8.63 12.97 -7.80
N HIS A 263 -8.32 13.01 -9.09
CA HIS A 263 -7.46 14.05 -9.65
C HIS A 263 -8.05 14.58 -10.94
N ASN A 264 -8.43 15.86 -10.94
CA ASN A 264 -9.01 16.54 -12.10
C ASN A 264 -10.20 15.78 -12.71
N GLY A 265 -11.15 15.36 -11.86
CA GLY A 265 -12.35 14.61 -12.28
C GLY A 265 -12.11 13.14 -12.64
N HIS A 266 -10.87 12.64 -12.55
CA HIS A 266 -10.54 11.24 -12.78
C HIS A 266 -10.48 10.47 -11.46
N TYR A 267 -11.27 9.39 -11.38
CA TYR A 267 -11.41 8.54 -10.20
C TYR A 267 -10.48 7.33 -10.36
N GLU A 268 -9.45 7.24 -9.52
CA GLU A 268 -8.43 6.19 -9.59
C GLU A 268 -8.35 5.35 -8.32
N SER A 269 -7.97 4.08 -8.45
CA SER A 269 -7.60 3.22 -7.31
C SER A 269 -6.08 3.14 -7.24
N LEU A 270 -5.44 3.92 -6.36
CA LEU A 270 -3.98 3.92 -6.17
C LEU A 270 -3.56 3.05 -4.99
N ASP A 271 -4.44 2.93 -3.99
CA ASP A 271 -4.24 2.18 -2.77
C ASP A 271 -4.81 0.77 -2.92
N HIS A 272 -3.94 -0.23 -2.69
CA HIS A 272 -4.28 -1.62 -2.90
C HIS A 272 -3.97 -2.46 -1.67
N ILE A 273 -4.76 -3.50 -1.49
CA ILE A 273 -4.41 -4.67 -0.69
C ILE A 273 -4.41 -5.86 -1.65
N MET A 274 -3.30 -6.58 -1.68
CA MET A 274 -3.17 -7.86 -2.38
C MET A 274 -2.87 -8.95 -1.37
N VAL A 275 -3.45 -10.14 -1.58
CA VAL A 275 -3.26 -11.31 -0.72
C VAL A 275 -2.76 -12.49 -1.54
N SER A 276 -1.96 -13.36 -0.93
CA SER A 276 -1.58 -14.65 -1.52
C SER A 276 -2.77 -15.64 -1.53
N GLN A 277 -2.60 -16.78 -2.21
CA GLN A 277 -3.68 -17.75 -2.42
C GLN A 277 -4.29 -18.33 -1.14
N GLU A 278 -3.59 -18.25 -0.01
CA GLU A 278 -4.05 -18.74 1.30
C GLU A 278 -5.32 -18.03 1.80
N PHE A 279 -5.62 -16.84 1.27
CA PHE A 279 -6.82 -16.06 1.59
C PHE A 279 -7.84 -15.98 0.43
N VAL A 280 -7.68 -16.85 -0.58
CA VAL A 280 -8.53 -16.86 -1.77
C VAL A 280 -9.45 -18.08 -1.74
N VAL A 281 -10.77 -17.87 -1.94
CA VAL A 281 -11.79 -18.92 -1.79
C VAL A 281 -11.61 -20.09 -2.76
N GLN A 282 -11.01 -19.83 -3.93
CA GLN A 282 -10.74 -20.85 -4.95
C GLN A 282 -9.61 -21.83 -4.55
N ASN A 283 -8.79 -21.49 -3.55
CA ASN A 283 -7.76 -22.40 -3.05
C ASN A 283 -8.41 -23.45 -2.11
N PRO A 284 -8.33 -24.75 -2.44
CA PRO A 284 -8.87 -25.81 -1.57
C PRO A 284 -8.13 -25.91 -0.23
N ASP A 285 -6.86 -25.52 -0.19
CA ASP A 285 -5.97 -25.56 0.98
C ASP A 285 -5.88 -24.19 1.68
N ARG A 286 -6.80 -23.27 1.39
CA ARG A 286 -6.86 -21.94 2.02
C ARG A 286 -6.91 -22.07 3.54
N ILE A 287 -6.30 -21.11 4.22
CA ILE A 287 -6.33 -20.97 5.68
C ILE A 287 -7.33 -19.89 6.12
N GLY A 288 -7.87 -19.14 5.17
CA GLY A 288 -8.86 -18.10 5.39
C GLY A 288 -9.45 -17.65 4.06
N ARG A 289 -10.31 -16.65 4.10
CA ARG A 289 -10.87 -16.03 2.90
C ARG A 289 -11.15 -14.56 3.11
N VAL A 290 -10.86 -13.75 2.10
CA VAL A 290 -11.38 -12.38 2.01
C VAL A 290 -12.90 -12.47 1.83
N VAL A 291 -13.66 -11.89 2.78
CA VAL A 291 -15.13 -11.94 2.80
C VAL A 291 -15.79 -10.61 2.47
N TYR A 292 -15.08 -9.50 2.69
CA TYR A 292 -15.62 -8.18 2.46
C TYR A 292 -14.50 -7.17 2.27
N VAL A 293 -14.69 -6.24 1.34
CA VAL A 293 -13.80 -5.10 1.12
C VAL A 293 -14.61 -3.82 1.19
N SER A 294 -14.12 -2.86 1.97
CA SER A 294 -14.71 -1.53 2.11
C SER A 294 -13.68 -0.47 1.77
N VAL A 295 -14.13 0.60 1.11
CA VAL A 295 -13.35 1.81 0.88
C VAL A 295 -14.01 2.95 1.65
N PHE A 296 -13.22 3.72 2.39
CA PHE A 296 -13.66 4.88 3.16
C PHE A 296 -13.13 6.13 2.47
N ASN A 297 -13.96 6.71 1.60
CA ASN A 297 -13.58 7.83 0.73
C ASN A 297 -14.59 8.99 0.77
N ASP A 298 -15.51 9.03 1.74
CA ASP A 298 -16.54 10.08 1.86
C ASP A 298 -16.00 11.51 2.02
N HIS A 299 -14.72 11.64 2.39
CA HIS A 299 -14.06 12.94 2.53
C HIS A 299 -13.43 13.44 1.23
N LEU A 300 -13.35 12.57 0.21
CA LEU A 300 -12.84 12.95 -1.09
C LEU A 300 -13.90 13.78 -1.81
N ILE A 301 -13.43 14.87 -2.41
CA ILE A 301 -14.27 15.82 -3.12
C ILE A 301 -13.71 15.93 -4.54
N ASP A 302 -14.61 15.93 -5.52
CA ASP A 302 -14.24 16.23 -6.89
C ASP A 302 -14.19 17.75 -7.08
N GLU A 303 -12.99 18.32 -6.96
CA GLU A 303 -12.73 19.76 -7.08
C GLU A 303 -13.09 20.32 -8.47
N THR A 304 -13.38 19.49 -9.47
CA THR A 304 -13.89 19.97 -10.77
C THR A 304 -15.40 20.28 -10.74
N LEU A 305 -16.12 19.78 -9.73
CA LEU A 305 -17.57 19.90 -9.58
C LEU A 305 -17.98 20.87 -8.46
N THR A 306 -17.03 21.33 -7.65
CA THR A 306 -17.28 22.24 -6.52
C THR A 306 -16.09 23.16 -6.27
N THR A 307 -16.33 24.27 -5.56
CA THR A 307 -15.26 25.18 -5.07
C THR A 307 -14.74 24.79 -3.70
N GLU A 308 -15.28 23.73 -3.09
CA GLU A 308 -14.79 23.20 -1.82
C GLU A 308 -13.48 22.43 -2.06
N GLU A 309 -12.49 22.71 -1.23
CA GLU A 309 -11.19 22.00 -1.23
C GLU A 309 -11.12 21.03 -0.05
N ILE A 310 -10.39 19.93 -0.24
CA ILE A 310 -10.07 19.03 0.87
C ILE A 310 -9.14 19.79 1.83
N PRO A 311 -9.52 19.99 3.11
CA PRO A 311 -8.65 20.69 4.05
C PRO A 311 -7.33 19.95 4.22
N ASN A 312 -6.20 20.67 4.28
CA ASN A 312 -4.85 20.09 4.37
C ASN A 312 -4.55 19.18 5.60
N TRP A 313 -5.49 19.09 6.54
CA TRP A 313 -5.45 18.18 7.69
C TRP A 313 -6.20 16.86 7.44
N GLN A 314 -6.91 16.71 6.33
CA GLN A 314 -7.44 15.44 5.84
C GLN A 314 -6.46 14.82 4.82
N SER A 315 -6.68 13.56 4.46
CA SER A 315 -5.97 12.93 3.35
C SER A 315 -6.70 13.19 2.04
N ASP A 316 -5.98 13.19 0.93
CA ASP A 316 -6.49 13.10 -0.44
C ASP A 316 -6.67 11.64 -0.88
N HIS A 317 -6.41 10.68 0.02
CA HIS A 317 -6.59 9.25 -0.20
C HIS A 317 -7.70 8.63 0.67
N GLY A 318 -8.55 7.83 0.02
CA GLY A 318 -9.51 6.93 0.67
C GLY A 318 -8.83 5.71 1.29
N GLN A 319 -9.35 5.24 2.43
CA GLN A 319 -8.78 4.08 3.12
C GLN A 319 -9.38 2.78 2.58
N VAL A 320 -8.54 1.78 2.32
CA VAL A 320 -9.00 0.44 1.91
C VAL A 320 -8.92 -0.49 3.09
N VAL A 321 -9.97 -1.28 3.32
CA VAL A 321 -9.99 -2.32 4.34
C VAL A 321 -10.53 -3.63 3.78
N ALA A 322 -9.76 -4.71 3.97
CA ALA A 322 -10.19 -6.08 3.70
C ALA A 322 -10.51 -6.80 5.01
N SER A 323 -11.67 -7.44 5.06
CA SER A 323 -12.06 -8.36 6.13
C SER A 323 -11.75 -9.79 5.71
N ILE A 324 -10.94 -10.48 6.50
CA ILE A 324 -10.49 -11.85 6.25
C ILE A 324 -11.04 -12.74 7.36
N GLU A 325 -11.82 -13.75 6.97
CA GLU A 325 -12.32 -14.78 7.88
C GLU A 325 -11.33 -15.94 7.89
N LEU A 326 -10.70 -16.20 9.04
CA LEU A 326 -9.76 -17.32 9.18
C LEU A 326 -10.54 -18.64 9.33
N GLU A 327 -10.06 -19.68 8.64
CA GLU A 327 -10.55 -21.04 8.82
C GLU A 327 -10.13 -21.55 10.21
N ARG A 328 -10.90 -22.48 10.76
CA ARG A 328 -10.56 -23.09 12.04
C ARG A 328 -9.36 -24.02 11.82
N SER A 329 -8.33 -23.90 12.66
CA SER A 329 -7.28 -24.92 12.76
C SER A 329 -7.95 -26.26 13.01
N ARG A 330 -7.71 -27.23 12.11
CA ARG A 330 -8.30 -28.58 12.21
C ARG A 330 -7.71 -29.36 13.37
#